data_AF-A0AAP7GXT1-F1
#
_entry.id   AF-A0AAP7GXT1-F1
#
_cell.length_a   1.000
_cell.length_b   1.000
_cell.length_c   1.000
_cell.angle_alpha   90.00
_cell.angle_beta   90.00
_cell.angle_gamma   90.00
#
_symmetry.space_group_name_H-M   'P 1'
#
loop_
_entity.id
_entity.type
_entity.pdbx_description
1 polymer ?
#
loop_
_entity_poly.entity_id
_entity_poly.type
_entity_poly.pdbx_seq_one_letter_code
_entity_poly.pdbx_strand_id
1 'polypeptide(L)'
;MTISEETYQKLANLAIGFDTPDNVIQRLLNSVGSLDILDDSSKPKLIFVPNEASFKNELISKRRAEVILYFKDGSRDVIQWNASKFQYSSNLRANLWSGILRNWKEKGIISAEFSVLQIPRDYDFDPELLILIANDLHWKVEEVATYLTAYEDIESDDGHPYYDLASFREDTPIELRKVGGLDEELKKQFFPYRV
;
A
#
# COMPACT_ATOMS: atom_id res chain seq x y z
N MET A 1 -26.43 13.01 10.21
CA MET A 1 -25.38 13.43 9.27
C MET A 1 -26.06 13.88 7.99
N THR A 2 -25.72 15.06 7.48
CA THR A 2 -26.27 15.61 6.22
C THR A 2 -25.14 15.72 5.22
N ILE A 3 -25.40 15.28 3.99
CA ILE A 3 -24.47 15.38 2.87
C ILE A 3 -24.42 16.85 2.42
N SER A 4 -23.26 17.35 1.99
CA SER A 4 -23.17 18.72 1.46
C SER A 4 -23.92 18.81 0.13
N GLU A 5 -24.52 19.98 -0.15
CA GLU A 5 -25.27 20.24 -1.39
C GLU A 5 -24.41 19.97 -2.64
N GLU A 6 -23.12 20.32 -2.58
CA GLU A 6 -22.19 20.06 -3.67
C GLU A 6 -22.01 18.55 -3.94
N THR A 7 -21.93 17.74 -2.88
CA THR A 7 -21.83 16.28 -2.99
C THR A 7 -23.12 15.70 -3.55
N TYR A 8 -24.27 16.22 -3.10
CA TYR A 8 -25.57 15.83 -3.62
C TYR A 8 -25.70 16.12 -5.12
N GLN A 9 -25.28 17.30 -5.58
CA GLN A 9 -25.34 17.66 -7.00
C GLN A 9 -24.39 16.82 -7.86
N LYS A 10 -23.19 16.50 -7.35
CA LYS A 10 -22.27 15.57 -8.02
C LYS A 10 -22.91 14.19 -8.19
N LEU A 11 -23.56 13.66 -7.15
CA LEU A 11 -24.29 12.39 -7.22
C LEU A 11 -25.48 12.45 -8.19
N ALA A 12 -26.25 13.55 -8.20
CA ALA A 12 -27.39 13.74 -9.08
C ALA A 12 -26.99 13.75 -10.57
N ASN A 13 -25.86 14.40 -10.91
CA ASN A 13 -25.32 14.41 -12.27
C ASN A 13 -24.86 13.04 -12.77
N LEU A 14 -24.62 12.10 -11.85
CA LEU A 14 -24.24 10.73 -12.16
C LEU A 14 -25.44 9.79 -12.27
N ALA A 15 -26.66 10.25 -11.96
CA ALA A 15 -27.88 9.47 -12.09
C ALA A 15 -28.29 9.29 -13.56
N ILE A 16 -28.72 8.09 -13.95
CA ILE A 16 -29.19 7.81 -15.31
C ILE A 16 -30.69 7.49 -15.23
N GLY A 17 -31.54 8.36 -15.79
CA GLY A 17 -32.99 8.17 -15.80
C GLY A 17 -33.61 8.28 -14.40
N PHE A 18 -34.34 7.24 -13.98
CA PHE A 18 -35.02 7.18 -12.67
C PHE A 18 -34.18 6.49 -11.58
N ASP A 19 -32.86 6.66 -11.63
CA ASP A 19 -31.98 6.10 -10.62
C ASP A 19 -32.29 6.68 -9.24
N THR A 20 -32.41 5.80 -8.24
CA THR A 20 -32.46 6.20 -6.84
C THR A 20 -31.05 6.61 -6.38
N PRO A 21 -30.93 7.45 -5.34
CA PRO A 21 -29.62 7.75 -4.73
C PRO A 21 -28.85 6.49 -4.35
N ASP A 22 -29.55 5.46 -3.86
CA ASP A 22 -28.96 4.16 -3.51
C ASP A 22 -28.30 3.47 -4.72
N ASN A 23 -28.99 3.44 -5.87
CA ASN A 23 -28.46 2.84 -7.10
C ASN A 23 -27.24 3.59 -7.64
N VAL A 24 -27.21 4.92 -7.51
CA VAL A 24 -26.03 5.73 -7.90
C VAL A 24 -24.84 5.40 -7.00
N ILE A 25 -25.07 5.29 -5.69
CA ILE A 25 -24.04 4.91 -4.73
C ILE A 25 -23.53 3.50 -5.05
N GLN A 26 -24.41 2.52 -5.22
CA GLN A 26 -24.03 1.15 -5.58
C GLN A 26 -23.22 1.10 -6.88
N ARG A 27 -23.63 1.85 -7.92
CA ARG A 27 -22.87 1.94 -9.18
C ARG A 27 -21.49 2.56 -8.96
N LEU A 28 -21.38 3.59 -8.14
CA LEU A 28 -20.09 4.22 -7.82
C LEU A 28 -19.18 3.26 -7.07
N LEU A 29 -19.70 2.58 -6.05
CA LEU A 29 -18.98 1.53 -5.32
C LEU A 29 -18.52 0.39 -6.25
N ASN A 30 -19.34 0.03 -7.22
CA ASN A 30 -19.01 -0.98 -8.23
C ASN A 30 -17.95 -0.49 -9.23
N SER A 31 -17.99 0.80 -9.61
CA SER A 31 -17.08 1.42 -10.60
C SER A 31 -15.68 1.69 -10.07
N VAL A 32 -15.55 2.00 -8.77
CA VAL A 32 -14.26 2.18 -8.08
C VAL A 32 -13.57 0.83 -7.80
N GLY A 33 -14.27 -0.28 -8.06
CA GLY A 33 -13.73 -1.62 -8.01
C GLY A 33 -14.42 -2.44 -6.93
N SER A 34 -15.52 -3.11 -7.32
CA SER A 34 -16.04 -4.33 -6.69
C SER A 34 -15.94 -4.35 -5.16
N LEU A 35 -16.67 -3.46 -4.48
CA LEU A 35 -17.23 -3.80 -3.17
C LEU A 35 -18.37 -4.80 -3.39
N ASP A 36 -18.03 -6.00 -3.92
CA ASP A 36 -18.90 -7.15 -3.80
C ASP A 36 -18.93 -7.49 -2.31
N ILE A 37 -19.91 -6.90 -1.64
CA ILE A 37 -20.21 -7.07 -0.23
C ILE A 37 -20.53 -8.56 -0.03
N LEU A 38 -19.54 -9.27 0.51
CA LEU A 38 -19.67 -10.36 1.47
C LEU A 38 -20.34 -11.63 0.96
N ASP A 39 -19.66 -12.35 0.06
CA ASP A 39 -19.61 -13.80 0.25
C ASP A 39 -18.39 -14.11 1.13
N ASP A 40 -18.61 -14.38 2.42
CA ASP A 40 -17.57 -14.65 3.44
C ASP A 40 -16.79 -15.97 3.18
N SER A 41 -17.13 -16.65 2.08
CA SER A 41 -16.45 -17.81 1.49
C SER A 41 -15.56 -17.50 0.29
N SER A 42 -15.68 -16.32 -0.31
CA SER A 42 -14.93 -16.01 -1.53
C SER A 42 -13.47 -15.69 -1.24
N LYS A 43 -12.57 -16.27 -2.04
CA LYS A 43 -11.13 -15.99 -1.94
C LYS A 43 -10.85 -14.52 -2.29
N PRO A 44 -9.80 -13.90 -1.72
CA PRO A 44 -9.40 -12.54 -2.03
C PRO A 44 -9.25 -12.31 -3.54
N LYS A 45 -9.70 -11.16 -4.00
CA LYS A 45 -9.46 -10.71 -5.38
C LYS A 45 -7.96 -10.48 -5.59
N LEU A 46 -7.40 -11.05 -6.64
CA LEU A 46 -5.98 -10.85 -7.00
C LEU A 46 -5.89 -9.89 -8.16
N ILE A 47 -5.19 -8.77 -7.97
CA ILE A 47 -4.97 -7.74 -8.97
C ILE A 47 -3.47 -7.72 -9.28
N PHE A 48 -3.11 -7.93 -10.54
CA PHE A 48 -1.72 -7.90 -10.98
C PHE A 48 -1.52 -6.71 -11.89
N VAL A 49 -0.54 -5.87 -11.57
CA VAL A 49 -0.21 -4.69 -12.37
C VAL A 49 1.09 -4.97 -13.13
N PRO A 50 1.09 -4.87 -14.48
CA PRO A 50 -0.04 -4.51 -15.34
C PRO A 50 -1.03 -5.67 -15.62
N ASN A 51 -0.58 -6.93 -15.52
CA ASN A 51 -1.40 -8.14 -15.61
C ASN A 51 -0.60 -9.35 -15.06
N GLU A 52 -1.25 -10.49 -14.83
CA GLU A 52 -0.62 -11.66 -14.18
C GLU A 52 0.60 -12.21 -14.94
N ALA A 53 0.54 -12.27 -16.27
CA ALA A 53 1.62 -12.82 -17.09
C ALA A 53 2.84 -11.89 -17.12
N SER A 54 2.62 -10.60 -17.36
CA SER A 54 3.68 -9.57 -17.33
C SER A 54 4.31 -9.48 -15.95
N PHE A 55 3.49 -9.41 -14.89
CA PHE A 55 3.97 -9.39 -13.51
C PHE A 55 4.85 -10.61 -13.21
N LYS A 56 4.45 -11.82 -13.60
CA LYS A 56 5.25 -13.03 -13.37
C LYS A 56 6.63 -12.94 -14.03
N ASN A 57 6.68 -12.52 -15.29
CA ASN A 57 7.92 -12.42 -16.06
C ASN A 57 8.86 -11.36 -15.48
N GLU A 58 8.31 -10.21 -15.11
CA GLU A 58 9.07 -9.12 -14.48
C GLU A 58 9.54 -9.50 -13.08
N LEU A 59 8.73 -10.20 -12.29
CA LEU A 59 9.08 -10.67 -10.95
C LEU A 59 10.30 -11.60 -10.96
N ILE A 60 10.40 -12.49 -11.96
CA ILE A 60 11.57 -13.38 -12.14
C ILE A 60 12.84 -12.57 -12.43
N SER A 61 12.70 -11.45 -13.10
CA SER A 61 13.83 -10.60 -13.50
C SER A 61 14.27 -9.68 -12.36
N LYS A 62 13.30 -9.05 -11.68
CA LYS A 62 13.53 -8.03 -10.63
C LYS A 62 13.66 -8.61 -9.22
N ARG A 63 13.14 -9.81 -8.98
CA ARG A 63 13.20 -10.54 -7.70
C ARG A 63 12.58 -9.82 -6.49
N ARG A 64 11.92 -8.68 -6.68
CA ARG A 64 11.23 -7.91 -5.66
C ARG A 64 9.90 -7.41 -6.20
N ALA A 65 8.87 -7.46 -5.37
CA ALA A 65 7.55 -6.92 -5.66
C ALA A 65 7.02 -6.15 -4.47
N GLU A 66 6.16 -5.19 -4.74
CA GLU A 66 5.33 -4.51 -3.75
C GLU A 66 3.95 -5.16 -3.76
N VAL A 67 3.40 -5.40 -2.58
CA VAL A 67 2.09 -6.01 -2.42
C VAL A 67 1.24 -5.18 -1.48
N ILE A 68 0.04 -4.82 -1.94
CA ILE A 68 -0.93 -4.07 -1.15
C ILE A 68 -2.04 -5.03 -0.77
N LEU A 69 -2.25 -5.22 0.53
CA LEU A 69 -3.35 -5.99 1.08
C LEU A 69 -4.45 -5.03 1.49
N TYR A 70 -5.68 -5.33 1.08
CA TYR A 70 -6.88 -4.60 1.49
C TYR A 70 -7.72 -5.48 2.41
N PHE A 71 -8.14 -4.92 3.54
CA PHE A 71 -8.84 -5.64 4.59
C PHE A 71 -10.33 -5.26 4.68
N LYS A 72 -11.13 -6.13 5.31
CA LYS A 72 -12.57 -5.92 5.51
C LYS A 72 -12.93 -4.65 6.29
N ASP A 73 -12.04 -4.22 7.17
CA ASP A 73 -12.23 -3.00 7.97
C ASP A 73 -11.92 -1.71 7.19
N GLY A 74 -11.54 -1.84 5.91
CA GLY A 74 -11.16 -0.73 5.04
C GLY A 74 -9.71 -0.29 5.18
N SER A 75 -8.93 -0.90 6.09
CA SER A 75 -7.50 -0.66 6.18
C SER A 75 -6.74 -1.29 5.01
N ARG A 76 -5.50 -0.84 4.82
CA ARG A 76 -4.55 -1.42 3.88
C ARG A 76 -3.21 -1.66 4.56
N ASP A 77 -2.46 -2.62 4.06
CA ASP A 77 -1.08 -2.91 4.46
C ASP A 77 -0.22 -3.07 3.20
N VAL A 78 0.95 -2.44 3.19
CA VAL A 78 1.91 -2.53 2.08
C VAL A 78 3.12 -3.32 2.54
N ILE A 79 3.43 -4.39 1.83
CA ILE A 79 4.55 -5.28 2.14
C ILE A 79 5.48 -5.42 0.94
N GLN A 80 6.78 -5.50 1.19
CA GLN A 80 7.77 -5.79 0.16
C GLN A 80 8.06 -7.29 0.10
N TRP A 81 7.75 -7.89 -1.04
CA TRP A 81 7.95 -9.31 -1.29
C TRP A 81 9.30 -9.58 -1.94
N ASN A 82 10.20 -10.23 -1.19
CA ASN A 82 11.42 -10.80 -1.74
C ASN A 82 11.14 -12.14 -2.46
N ALA A 83 11.19 -12.12 -3.78
CA ALA A 83 10.97 -13.25 -4.67
C ALA A 83 12.29 -13.84 -5.22
N SER A 84 13.40 -13.72 -4.48
CA SER A 84 14.71 -14.27 -4.85
C SER A 84 14.66 -15.74 -5.30
N LYS A 85 13.84 -16.56 -4.65
CA LYS A 85 13.68 -18.00 -4.96
C LYS A 85 12.67 -18.31 -6.07
N PHE A 86 11.96 -17.32 -6.61
CA PHE A 86 10.91 -17.52 -7.60
C PHE A 86 11.49 -17.79 -8.99
N GLN A 87 11.08 -18.86 -9.65
CA GLN A 87 11.63 -19.29 -10.95
C GLN A 87 10.53 -19.39 -12.01
N TYR A 88 10.91 -19.60 -13.27
CA TYR A 88 9.95 -19.75 -14.37
C TYR A 88 8.97 -20.92 -14.14
N SER A 89 9.48 -22.02 -13.58
CA SER A 89 8.72 -23.20 -13.18
C SER A 89 7.81 -22.97 -11.96
N SER A 90 8.00 -21.87 -11.21
CA SER A 90 7.18 -21.57 -10.04
C SER A 90 5.75 -21.23 -10.45
N ASN A 91 4.80 -21.78 -9.70
CA ASN A 91 3.39 -21.41 -9.82
C ASN A 91 3.12 -20.17 -8.97
N LEU A 92 2.79 -19.05 -9.62
CA LEU A 92 2.58 -17.76 -8.97
C LEU A 92 1.48 -17.84 -7.90
N ARG A 93 0.27 -18.24 -8.29
CA ARG A 93 -0.87 -18.32 -7.38
C ARG A 93 -0.61 -19.26 -6.21
N ALA A 94 0.01 -20.42 -6.43
CA ALA A 94 0.34 -21.34 -5.35
C ALA A 94 1.31 -20.72 -4.33
N ASN A 95 2.31 -19.96 -4.77
CA ASN A 95 3.22 -19.22 -3.89
C ASN A 95 2.46 -18.14 -3.10
N LEU A 96 1.55 -17.40 -3.74
CA LEU A 96 0.74 -16.39 -3.06
C LEU A 96 -0.12 -17.00 -1.97
N TRP A 97 -0.84 -18.09 -2.26
CA TRP A 97 -1.76 -18.74 -1.31
C TRP A 97 -1.04 -19.45 -0.16
N SER A 98 0.15 -19.98 -0.39
CA SER A 98 0.95 -20.64 0.66
C SER A 98 1.85 -19.67 1.43
N GLY A 99 2.06 -18.45 0.91
CA GLY A 99 2.89 -17.40 1.49
C GLY A 99 2.07 -16.21 1.98
N ILE A 100 2.11 -15.11 1.23
CA ILE A 100 1.52 -13.81 1.59
C ILE A 100 0.05 -13.93 2.02
N LEU A 101 -0.74 -14.65 1.21
CA LEU A 101 -2.17 -14.85 1.41
C LEU A 101 -2.49 -16.08 2.28
N ARG A 102 -1.49 -16.62 2.98
CA ARG A 102 -1.75 -17.67 3.96
C ARG A 102 -2.60 -17.11 5.08
N ASN A 103 -3.61 -17.89 5.48
CA ASN A 103 -4.60 -17.52 6.50
C ASN A 103 -5.31 -16.20 6.18
N TRP A 104 -5.55 -15.92 4.89
CA TRP A 104 -6.16 -14.67 4.44
C TRP A 104 -7.52 -14.42 5.09
N LYS A 105 -8.28 -15.48 5.39
CA LYS A 105 -9.62 -15.37 5.98
C LYS A 105 -9.53 -14.87 7.42
N GLU A 106 -8.63 -15.46 8.21
CA GLU A 106 -8.36 -15.06 9.58
C GLU A 106 -7.76 -13.66 9.65
N LYS A 107 -6.92 -13.30 8.68
CA LYS A 107 -6.37 -11.95 8.53
C LYS A 107 -7.39 -10.92 8.02
N GLY A 108 -8.56 -11.35 7.54
CA GLY A 108 -9.58 -10.45 7.00
C GLY A 108 -9.21 -9.80 5.65
N ILE A 109 -8.32 -10.42 4.87
CA ILE A 109 -7.91 -9.90 3.55
C ILE A 109 -9.05 -10.14 2.54
N ILE A 110 -9.43 -9.11 1.79
CA ILE A 110 -10.47 -9.19 0.74
C ILE A 110 -9.92 -8.99 -0.67
N SER A 111 -8.80 -8.30 -0.79
CA SER A 111 -8.14 -8.05 -2.08
C SER A 111 -6.64 -7.90 -1.86
N ALA A 112 -5.87 -8.26 -2.88
CA ALA A 112 -4.43 -8.04 -2.90
C ALA A 112 -3.99 -7.56 -4.29
N GLU A 113 -3.21 -6.48 -4.31
CA GLU A 113 -2.60 -5.92 -5.50
C GLU A 113 -1.11 -6.24 -5.51
N PHE A 114 -0.60 -6.67 -6.67
CA PHE A 114 0.77 -7.09 -6.87
C PHE A 114 1.39 -6.29 -8.01
N SER A 115 2.47 -5.57 -7.71
CA SER A 115 3.27 -4.84 -8.69
C SER A 115 4.75 -5.17 -8.48
N VAL A 116 5.52 -5.16 -9.56
CA VAL A 116 6.98 -5.33 -9.42
C VAL A 116 7.55 -4.04 -8.86
N LEU A 117 8.50 -4.16 -7.94
CA LEU A 117 9.01 -3.02 -7.21
C LEU A 117 9.64 -1.99 -8.17
N GLN A 118 9.08 -0.79 -8.17
CA GLN A 118 9.58 0.36 -8.92
C GLN A 118 10.35 1.25 -7.95
N ILE A 119 11.65 1.38 -8.17
CA ILE A 119 12.49 2.33 -7.44
C ILE A 119 12.66 3.55 -8.36
N PRO A 120 12.32 4.76 -7.90
CA PRO A 120 12.60 5.98 -8.67
C PRO A 120 14.09 6.08 -9.02
N ARG A 121 14.41 6.37 -10.30
CA ARG A 121 15.81 6.37 -10.77
C ARG A 121 16.61 7.58 -10.32
N ASP A 122 15.94 8.70 -10.08
CA ASP A 122 16.53 10.00 -9.78
C ASP A 122 16.05 10.45 -8.40
N TYR A 123 16.54 9.79 -7.35
CA TYR A 123 16.22 10.13 -5.97
C TYR A 123 17.50 10.20 -5.13
N ASP A 124 17.54 11.18 -4.22
CA ASP A 124 18.76 11.54 -3.48
C ASP A 124 19.15 10.53 -2.39
N PHE A 125 18.26 9.58 -2.07
CA PHE A 125 18.48 8.56 -1.05
C PHE A 125 18.74 7.19 -1.65
N ASP A 126 19.48 6.35 -0.90
CA ASP A 126 19.70 4.95 -1.24
C ASP A 126 18.36 4.22 -1.43
N PRO A 127 18.14 3.53 -2.57
CA PRO A 127 16.99 2.66 -2.78
C PRO A 127 16.70 1.65 -1.66
N GLU A 128 17.71 1.08 -1.02
CA GLU A 128 17.49 0.12 0.07
C GLU A 128 16.95 0.82 1.33
N LEU A 129 17.37 2.07 1.58
CA LEU A 129 16.82 2.90 2.65
C LEU A 129 15.33 3.20 2.42
N LEU A 130 14.95 3.55 1.19
CA LEU A 130 13.55 3.75 0.82
C LEU A 130 12.70 2.51 1.09
N ILE A 131 13.20 1.34 0.70
CA ILE A 131 12.52 0.05 0.90
C ILE A 131 12.38 -0.26 2.40
N LEU A 132 13.41 0.06 3.18
CA LEU A 132 13.41 -0.13 4.62
C LEU A 132 12.34 0.73 5.29
N ILE A 133 12.34 2.03 5.01
CA ILE A 133 11.34 2.97 5.54
C ILE A 133 9.94 2.56 5.08
N ALA A 134 9.75 2.20 3.81
CA ALA A 134 8.47 1.78 3.27
C ALA A 134 7.90 0.55 4.00
N ASN A 135 8.73 -0.45 4.30
CA ASN A 135 8.32 -1.63 5.06
C ASN A 135 7.92 -1.28 6.49
N ASP A 136 8.67 -0.42 7.17
CA ASP A 136 8.37 -0.05 8.56
C ASP A 136 7.13 0.84 8.67
N LEU A 137 6.87 1.68 7.66
CA LEU A 137 5.70 2.56 7.61
C LEU A 137 4.47 1.92 6.99
N HIS A 138 4.58 0.73 6.40
CA HIS A 138 3.53 0.10 5.60
C HIS A 138 3.06 1.01 4.44
N TRP A 139 4.01 1.71 3.82
CA TRP A 139 3.79 2.60 2.67
C TRP A 139 4.35 1.99 1.39
N LYS A 140 3.91 2.52 0.25
CA LYS A 140 4.59 2.25 -1.02
C LYS A 140 5.97 2.91 -1.04
N VAL A 141 6.92 2.33 -1.76
CA VAL A 141 8.23 2.96 -1.98
C VAL A 141 8.08 4.31 -2.69
N GLU A 142 7.14 4.43 -3.63
CA GLU A 142 6.84 5.69 -4.31
C GLU A 142 6.28 6.75 -3.35
N GLU A 143 5.45 6.34 -2.37
CA GLU A 143 4.91 7.25 -1.35
C GLU A 143 6.04 7.77 -0.45
N VAL A 144 6.95 6.90 -0.01
CA VAL A 144 8.14 7.31 0.76
C VAL A 144 9.00 8.27 -0.07
N ALA A 145 9.35 7.91 -1.30
CA ALA A 145 10.17 8.77 -2.16
C ALA A 145 9.51 10.14 -2.43
N THR A 146 8.19 10.19 -2.50
CA THR A 146 7.46 11.45 -2.71
C THR A 146 7.55 12.39 -1.51
N TYR A 147 7.53 11.83 -0.29
CA TYR A 147 7.34 12.60 0.94
C TYR A 147 8.54 12.67 1.87
N LEU A 148 9.51 11.76 1.77
CA LEU A 148 10.73 11.80 2.58
C LEU A 148 11.56 13.02 2.19
N THR A 149 11.98 13.79 3.20
CA THR A 149 12.79 15.01 3.03
C THR A 149 14.18 14.90 3.64
N ALA A 150 14.32 14.13 4.72
CA ALA A 150 15.57 13.91 5.40
C ALA A 150 15.56 12.56 6.11
N TYR A 151 16.74 11.97 6.23
CA TYR A 151 17.01 10.80 7.06
C TYR A 151 18.32 11.06 7.80
N GLU A 152 18.27 11.06 9.13
CA GLU A 152 19.38 11.47 9.98
C GLU A 152 19.64 10.41 11.05
N ASP A 153 20.90 10.02 11.20
CA ASP A 153 21.35 9.17 12.30
C ASP A 153 21.51 10.06 13.53
N ILE A 154 20.77 9.76 14.60
CA ILE A 154 20.87 10.53 15.86
C ILE A 154 21.79 9.79 16.81
N GLU A 155 22.97 10.38 17.00
CA GLU A 155 24.02 9.90 17.88
C GLU A 155 24.08 10.71 19.19
N SER A 156 24.61 10.07 20.22
CA SER A 156 24.99 10.70 21.48
C SER A 156 26.30 11.48 21.34
N ASP A 157 26.61 12.34 22.32
CA ASP A 157 27.81 13.19 22.32
C ASP A 157 29.13 12.38 22.27
N ASP A 158 29.10 11.09 22.66
CA ASP A 158 30.21 10.13 22.58
C ASP A 158 30.22 9.29 21.28
N GLY A 159 29.34 9.62 20.32
CA GLY A 159 29.28 9.00 18.99
C GLY A 159 28.55 7.66 18.96
N HIS A 160 27.74 7.34 19.98
CA HIS A 160 26.92 6.13 19.98
C HIS A 160 25.52 6.42 19.40
N PRO A 161 25.13 5.74 18.31
CA PRO A 161 23.83 5.94 17.68
C PRO A 161 22.67 5.42 18.53
N TYR A 162 21.57 6.18 18.58
CA TYR A 162 20.41 5.92 19.42
C TYR A 162 19.18 5.54 18.59
N TYR A 163 18.89 6.31 17.55
CA TYR A 163 17.77 6.09 16.63
C TYR A 163 18.00 6.80 15.31
N ASP A 164 17.36 6.30 14.26
CA ASP A 164 17.32 6.98 12.97
C ASP A 164 16.04 7.80 12.87
N LEU A 165 16.13 8.98 12.30
CA LEU A 165 15.03 9.94 12.21
C LEU A 165 14.68 10.21 10.74
N ALA A 166 13.54 9.71 10.29
CA ALA A 166 12.98 10.12 9.00
C ALA A 166 12.06 11.32 9.19
N SER A 167 12.25 12.35 8.34
CA SER A 167 11.38 13.52 8.27
C SER A 167 10.61 13.52 6.95
N PHE A 168 9.33 13.90 7.03
CA PHE A 168 8.43 13.92 5.88
C PHE A 168 7.89 15.33 5.61
N ARG A 169 7.46 15.59 4.36
CA ARG A 169 6.91 16.88 3.95
C ARG A 169 5.67 17.28 4.77
N GLU A 170 5.47 18.59 4.90
CA GLU A 170 4.30 19.15 5.60
C GLU A 170 2.97 18.85 4.88
N ASP A 171 3.00 18.54 3.59
CA ASP A 171 1.83 18.18 2.79
C ASP A 171 1.60 16.66 2.67
N THR A 172 2.32 15.83 3.45
CA THR A 172 2.03 14.39 3.51
C THR A 172 0.57 14.14 3.91
N PRO A 173 -0.18 13.32 3.15
CA PRO A 173 -1.57 12.97 3.45
C PRO A 173 -1.76 12.46 4.89
N ILE A 174 -2.86 12.87 5.52
CA ILE A 174 -3.19 12.49 6.91
C ILE A 174 -3.34 10.97 7.04
N GLU A 175 -3.85 10.33 6.01
CA GLU A 175 -4.08 8.89 5.91
C GLU A 175 -2.76 8.14 5.94
N LEU A 176 -1.74 8.63 5.22
CA LEU A 176 -0.39 8.07 5.25
C LEU A 176 0.24 8.26 6.62
N ARG A 177 0.13 9.46 7.21
CA ARG A 177 0.63 9.74 8.57
C ARG A 177 0.08 8.76 9.60
N LYS A 178 -1.22 8.52 9.58
CA LYS A 178 -1.91 7.57 10.46
C LYS A 178 -1.40 6.14 10.26
N VAL A 179 -1.24 5.70 9.01
CA VAL A 179 -0.74 4.35 8.70
C VAL A 179 0.71 4.18 9.17
N GLY A 180 1.56 5.16 8.91
CA GLY A 180 2.98 5.11 9.30
C GLY A 180 3.25 5.43 10.76
N GLY A 181 2.23 5.81 11.54
CA GLY A 181 2.39 6.21 12.95
C GLY A 181 3.24 7.46 13.13
N LEU A 182 3.24 8.37 12.15
CA LEU A 182 4.06 9.59 12.18
C LEU A 182 3.62 10.48 13.36
N ASP A 183 4.60 11.10 14.01
CA ASP A 183 4.32 12.12 15.02
C ASP A 183 3.53 13.28 14.38
N GLU A 184 2.37 13.62 14.95
CA GLU A 184 1.46 14.58 14.33
C GLU A 184 1.98 16.03 14.40
N GLU A 185 2.90 16.36 15.31
CA GLU A 185 3.48 17.70 15.39
C GLU A 185 4.76 17.81 14.56
N LEU A 186 5.60 16.78 14.61
CA LEU A 186 6.92 16.78 13.99
C LEU A 186 6.91 16.22 12.56
N LYS A 187 5.89 15.43 12.20
CA LYS A 187 5.82 14.65 10.94
C LYS A 187 7.07 13.79 10.74
N LYS A 188 7.52 13.21 11.84
CA LYS A 188 8.73 12.38 11.91
C LYS A 188 8.39 10.97 12.35
N GLN A 189 9.26 10.05 11.95
CA GLN A 189 9.26 8.70 12.49
C GLN A 189 10.65 8.34 13.02
N PHE A 190 10.65 7.77 14.22
CA PHE A 190 11.82 7.25 14.88
C PHE A 190 11.95 5.77 14.58
N PHE A 191 13.10 5.36 14.06
CA PHE A 191 13.44 3.96 13.88
C PHE A 191 14.50 3.56 14.90
N PRO A 192 14.41 2.37 15.50
CA PRO A 192 15.52 1.85 16.29
C PRO A 192 16.76 1.75 15.40
N TYR A 193 17.93 2.18 15.90
CA TYR A 193 19.17 2.17 15.13
C TYR A 193 19.46 0.78 14.54
N ARG A 194 19.77 0.72 13.24
CA ARG A 194 20.06 -0.53 12.52
C ARG A 194 21.52 -0.54 12.06
N VAL A 195 22.33 -1.41 12.71
CA VAL A 195 23.76 -1.68 12.44
C VAL A 195 23.99 -2.27 11.06
#